data_AF-A0A947AK26-F1
#
_entry.id   AF-A0A947AK26-F1
#
_cell.length_a   1.000
_cell.length_b   1.000
_cell.length_c   1.000
_cell.angle_alpha   90.00
_cell.angle_beta   90.00
_cell.angle_gamma   90.00
#
_symmetry.space_group_name_H-M   'P 1'
#
loop_
_entity.id
_entity.type
_entity.pdbx_description
1 polymer ?
#
loop_
_entity_poly.entity_id
_entity_poly.type
_entity_poly.pdbx_seq_one_letter_code
_entity_poly.pdbx_strand_id
1 'polypeptide(L)'
;MSFKDNLLKKININQTASKVINSIGPADSERKTDKTTMRHLLEMSPYSLHKIRDLDLFIKGDPDKKGQILVLDNELALYHTTADDVVLRKSPTIKEMVSIRNAIKILSDSDVVISKREESVNTIRKESIDLLDLSFTKSDLEQIEREGSASLENAYADGVTESLSLFAELLGFSPPPKAFKIRHCEIMGHLTKKASGEMVFGPTVIYSLAYNTLKLIEKKIGSFDKGQMEYFKQVVEEKQENSKEEFDVFQYLKEAVIQKFL
;
A
#
# COMPACT_ATOMS: atom_id res chain seq x y z
N MET A 1 -4.95 -18.23 -8.05
CA MET A 1 -3.93 -17.20 -8.30
C MET A 1 -2.63 -17.71 -7.72
N SER A 2 -1.50 -17.43 -8.38
CA SER A 2 -0.19 -17.78 -7.82
C SER A 2 0.11 -16.93 -6.58
N PHE A 3 1.09 -17.35 -5.77
CA PHE A 3 1.58 -16.53 -4.67
C PHE A 3 2.02 -15.14 -5.16
N LYS A 4 2.77 -15.11 -6.27
CA LYS A 4 3.22 -13.88 -6.92
C LYS A 4 2.04 -12.94 -7.22
N ASP A 5 0.98 -13.44 -7.85
CA ASP A 5 -0.21 -12.64 -8.17
C ASP A 5 -0.88 -12.06 -6.91
N ASN A 6 -0.99 -12.87 -5.86
CA ASN A 6 -1.58 -12.42 -4.59
C ASN A 6 -0.69 -11.37 -3.90
N LEU A 7 0.63 -11.53 -3.95
CA LEU A 7 1.56 -10.56 -3.39
C LEU A 7 1.54 -9.24 -4.16
N LEU A 8 1.49 -9.26 -5.50
CA LEU A 8 1.29 -8.05 -6.32
C LEU A 8 -0.03 -7.37 -5.98
N LYS A 9 -1.11 -8.13 -5.82
CA LYS A 9 -2.41 -7.58 -5.39
C LYS A 9 -2.33 -6.90 -4.02
N LYS A 10 -1.65 -7.51 -3.05
CA LYS A 10 -1.41 -6.92 -1.73
C LYS A 10 -0.67 -5.58 -1.83
N ILE A 11 0.40 -5.53 -2.62
CA ILE A 11 1.17 -4.29 -2.86
C ILE A 11 0.25 -3.22 -3.46
N ASN A 12 -0.53 -3.56 -4.48
CA ASN A 12 -1.47 -2.64 -5.12
C ASN A 12 -2.55 -2.12 -4.15
N ILE A 13 -3.14 -2.99 -3.33
CA ILE A 13 -4.11 -2.62 -2.28
C ILE A 13 -3.48 -1.61 -1.30
N ASN A 14 -2.26 -1.89 -0.82
CA ASN A 14 -1.55 -1.01 0.11
C ASN A 14 -1.23 0.37 -0.51
N GLN A 15 -0.74 0.39 -1.76
CA GLN A 15 -0.43 1.63 -2.48
C GLN A 15 -1.70 2.45 -2.75
N THR A 16 -2.77 1.80 -3.19
CA THR A 16 -4.06 2.45 -3.47
C THR A 16 -4.65 3.03 -2.20
N ALA A 17 -4.69 2.26 -1.11
CA ALA A 17 -5.15 2.75 0.19
C ALA A 17 -4.32 3.95 0.69
N SER A 18 -2.99 3.88 0.57
CA SER A 18 -2.10 4.99 0.96
C SER A 18 -2.36 6.26 0.13
N LYS A 19 -2.63 6.12 -1.17
CA LYS A 19 -3.01 7.26 -2.04
C LYS A 19 -4.33 7.88 -1.58
N VAL A 20 -5.34 7.07 -1.24
CA VAL A 20 -6.61 7.58 -0.70
C VAL A 20 -6.36 8.32 0.62
N ILE A 21 -5.66 7.71 1.58
CA ILE A 21 -5.39 8.32 2.89
C ILE A 21 -4.68 9.67 2.72
N ASN A 22 -3.64 9.73 1.89
CA ASN A 22 -2.91 10.98 1.62
C ASN A 22 -3.73 12.06 0.89
N SER A 23 -4.87 11.69 0.30
CA SER A 23 -5.82 12.61 -0.33
C SER A 23 -6.83 13.19 0.67
N ILE A 24 -7.09 12.49 1.77
CA ILE A 24 -8.02 12.93 2.81
C ILE A 24 -7.44 14.19 3.47
N GLY A 25 -8.15 15.31 3.35
CA GLY A 25 -7.75 16.55 4.00
C GLY A 25 -7.94 16.52 5.52
N PRO A 26 -7.54 17.57 6.25
CA PRO A 26 -8.04 17.84 7.60
C PRO A 26 -9.58 17.89 7.65
N ALA A 27 -10.17 17.64 8.81
CA ALA A 27 -11.63 17.66 9.02
C ALA A 27 -12.28 18.97 8.55
N ASP A 28 -11.58 20.10 8.71
CA ASP A 28 -12.06 21.44 8.35
C ASP A 28 -11.54 21.95 6.98
N SER A 29 -10.92 21.08 6.18
CA SER A 29 -10.39 21.48 4.88
C SER A 29 -11.40 21.23 3.76
N GLU A 30 -11.42 22.13 2.77
CA GLU A 30 -12.16 21.93 1.51
C GLU A 30 -11.56 20.84 0.61
N ARG A 31 -10.45 20.21 1.02
CA ARG A 31 -9.74 19.22 0.23
C ARG A 31 -10.62 17.97 0.09
N LYS A 32 -11.11 17.75 -1.13
CA LYS A 32 -11.94 16.61 -1.48
C LYS A 32 -11.10 15.32 -1.46
N THR A 33 -11.63 14.30 -0.81
CA THR A 33 -11.09 12.94 -0.84
C THR A 33 -11.08 12.43 -2.28
N ASP A 34 -10.03 11.71 -2.67
CA ASP A 34 -9.93 11.10 -4.00
C ASP A 34 -10.86 9.88 -4.10
N LYS A 35 -12.10 10.15 -4.50
CA LYS A 35 -13.14 9.14 -4.68
C LYS A 35 -12.85 8.19 -5.85
N THR A 36 -12.05 8.61 -6.83
CA THR A 36 -11.69 7.76 -7.97
C THR A 36 -10.74 6.66 -7.51
N THR A 37 -9.69 7.03 -6.80
CA THR A 37 -8.75 6.05 -6.21
C THR A 37 -9.46 5.18 -5.16
N MET A 38 -10.38 5.75 -4.36
CA MET A 38 -11.17 4.95 -3.41
C MET A 38 -12.07 3.92 -4.11
N ARG A 39 -12.69 4.28 -5.24
CA ARG A 39 -13.47 3.34 -6.05
C ARG A 39 -12.61 2.17 -6.53
N HIS A 40 -11.39 2.44 -7.00
CA HIS A 40 -10.46 1.36 -7.40
C HIS A 40 -10.06 0.45 -6.24
N LEU A 41 -9.87 1.00 -5.03
CA LEU A 41 -9.65 0.17 -3.84
C LEU A 41 -10.84 -0.77 -3.58
N LEU A 42 -12.06 -0.24 -3.71
CA LEU A 42 -13.29 -0.98 -3.49
C LEU A 42 -13.53 -2.05 -4.54
N GLU A 43 -13.16 -1.82 -5.79
CA GLU A 43 -13.22 -2.82 -6.88
C GLU A 43 -12.33 -4.05 -6.62
N MET A 44 -11.27 -3.89 -5.81
CA MET A 44 -10.39 -4.99 -5.38
C MET A 44 -10.84 -5.63 -4.05
N SER A 45 -11.95 -5.17 -3.47
CA SER A 45 -12.43 -5.52 -2.14
C SER A 45 -13.70 -6.40 -2.21
N PRO A 46 -14.20 -6.96 -1.08
CA PRO A 46 -15.44 -7.73 -1.07
C PRO A 46 -16.73 -6.87 -1.16
N TYR A 47 -16.61 -5.57 -1.46
CA TYR A 47 -17.74 -4.65 -1.50
C TYR A 47 -18.26 -4.49 -2.94
N SER A 48 -19.57 -4.52 -3.08
CA SER A 48 -20.27 -4.33 -4.37
C SER A 48 -20.92 -2.95 -4.45
N LEU A 49 -20.75 -2.28 -5.59
CA LEU A 49 -21.37 -0.98 -5.86
C LEU A 49 -22.88 -1.12 -6.04
N HIS A 50 -23.63 -0.31 -5.30
CA HIS A 50 -25.07 -0.13 -5.38
C HIS A 50 -25.37 1.37 -5.45
N LYS A 51 -25.97 1.80 -6.56
CA LYS A 51 -26.43 3.18 -6.72
C LYS A 51 -27.87 3.28 -6.22
N ILE A 52 -28.07 4.01 -5.13
CA ILE A 52 -29.39 4.18 -4.52
C ILE A 52 -29.63 5.67 -4.30
N ARG A 53 -30.70 6.20 -4.91
CA ARG A 53 -30.97 7.65 -5.00
C ARG A 53 -29.76 8.36 -5.64
N ASP A 54 -29.19 9.35 -4.94
CA ASP A 54 -28.00 10.12 -5.32
C ASP A 54 -26.70 9.61 -4.66
N LEU A 55 -26.75 8.45 -4.00
CA LEU A 55 -25.61 7.88 -3.26
C LEU A 55 -24.98 6.70 -4.01
N ASP A 56 -23.65 6.71 -4.07
CA ASP A 56 -22.82 5.55 -4.41
C ASP A 56 -22.53 4.78 -3.10
N LEU A 57 -23.22 3.66 -2.88
CA LEU A 57 -23.04 2.79 -1.72
C LEU A 57 -22.22 1.56 -2.10
N PHE A 58 -21.26 1.19 -1.26
CA PHE A 58 -20.49 -0.03 -1.41
C PHE A 58 -20.85 -0.95 -0.26
N ILE A 59 -21.40 -2.12 -0.58
CA ILE A 59 -22.00 -3.02 0.40
C ILE A 59 -21.22 -4.34 0.41
N LYS A 60 -20.80 -4.77 1.60
CA LYS A 60 -20.20 -6.09 1.80
C LYS A 60 -21.30 -7.09 2.14
N GLY A 61 -21.59 -7.98 1.19
CA GLY A 61 -22.65 -8.97 1.31
C GLY A 61 -23.97 -8.51 0.68
N ASP A 62 -25.07 -8.87 1.32
CA ASP A 62 -26.44 -8.71 0.81
C ASP A 62 -27.03 -7.33 1.18
N PRO A 63 -27.50 -6.52 0.21
CA PRO A 63 -28.02 -5.17 0.46
C PRO A 63 -29.29 -5.13 1.32
N ASP A 64 -30.08 -6.20 1.33
CA ASP A 64 -31.34 -6.29 2.09
C ASP A 64 -31.11 -6.69 3.55
N LYS A 65 -29.87 -7.01 3.92
CA LYS A 65 -29.49 -7.42 5.28
C LYS A 65 -28.63 -6.36 5.94
N LYS A 66 -28.59 -6.45 7.28
CA LYS A 66 -27.66 -5.63 8.06
C LYS A 66 -26.23 -6.06 7.72
N GLY A 67 -25.41 -5.11 7.26
CA GLY A 67 -24.06 -5.37 6.79
C GLY A 67 -23.16 -4.15 6.87
N GLN A 68 -21.91 -4.30 6.42
CA GLN A 68 -20.99 -3.18 6.29
C GLN A 68 -21.27 -2.42 5.00
N ILE A 69 -21.52 -1.11 5.12
CA ILE A 69 -21.87 -0.23 4.01
C ILE A 69 -20.97 1.00 4.04
N LEU A 70 -20.16 1.19 3.01
CA LEU A 70 -19.39 2.41 2.81
C LEU A 70 -20.16 3.36 1.90
N VAL A 71 -20.30 4.62 2.32
CA VAL A 71 -20.76 5.70 1.44
C VAL A 71 -19.56 6.34 0.74
N LEU A 72 -19.56 6.41 -0.59
CA LEU A 72 -18.49 7.05 -1.37
C LEU A 72 -18.66 8.59 -1.39
N ASP A 73 -18.55 9.22 -0.22
CA ASP A 73 -18.55 10.66 -0.03
C ASP A 73 -17.17 11.17 0.44
N ASN A 74 -17.08 12.42 0.92
CA ASN A 74 -15.81 12.96 1.43
C ASN A 74 -15.47 12.43 2.83
N GLU A 75 -16.47 11.99 3.61
CA GLU A 75 -16.26 11.44 4.95
C GLU A 75 -15.83 9.98 4.89
N LEU A 76 -16.14 9.27 3.80
CA LEU A 76 -15.93 7.83 3.66
C LEU A 76 -16.49 7.07 4.87
N ALA A 77 -17.71 7.43 5.29
CA ALA A 77 -18.33 6.82 6.45
C ALA A 77 -18.66 5.34 6.18
N LEU A 78 -18.24 4.48 7.09
CA LEU A 78 -18.51 3.04 7.08
C LEU A 78 -19.57 2.75 8.15
N TYR A 79 -20.69 2.16 7.74
CA TYR A 79 -21.85 1.87 8.60
C TYR A 79 -22.02 0.37 8.81
N HIS A 80 -22.66 -0.01 9.92
CA HIS A 80 -23.19 -1.35 10.15
C HIS A 80 -24.72 -1.32 10.27
N THR A 81 -25.40 -1.23 9.14
CA THR A 81 -26.87 -1.10 9.06
C THR A 81 -27.38 -1.62 7.71
N THR A 82 -28.63 -1.33 7.33
CA THR A 82 -29.19 -1.66 6.01
C THR A 82 -29.01 -0.49 5.03
N ALA A 83 -29.07 -0.76 3.73
CA ALA A 83 -28.96 0.29 2.70
C ALA A 83 -30.03 1.39 2.89
N ASP A 84 -31.27 1.00 3.20
CA ASP A 84 -32.36 1.93 3.46
C ASP A 84 -32.11 2.86 4.65
N ASP A 85 -31.50 2.36 5.74
CA ASP A 85 -31.20 3.19 6.91
C ASP A 85 -30.06 4.17 6.60
N VAL A 86 -29.07 3.80 5.78
CA VAL A 86 -28.04 4.74 5.29
C VAL A 86 -28.66 5.82 4.41
N VAL A 87 -29.51 5.42 3.47
CA VAL A 87 -30.17 6.33 2.53
C VAL A 87 -31.09 7.32 3.27
N LEU A 88 -31.85 6.84 4.26
CA LEU A 88 -32.67 7.69 5.13
C LEU A 88 -31.83 8.76 5.82
N ARG A 89 -30.60 8.45 6.24
CA ARG A 89 -29.75 9.40 6.98
C ARG A 89 -29.03 10.38 6.06
N LYS A 90 -28.58 9.94 4.88
CA LYS A 90 -27.71 10.73 3.99
C LYS A 90 -28.45 11.42 2.85
N SER A 91 -29.61 10.90 2.44
CA SER A 91 -30.45 11.48 1.41
C SER A 91 -31.95 11.29 1.71
N PRO A 92 -32.47 11.85 2.82
CA PRO A 92 -33.88 11.76 3.17
C PRO A 92 -34.76 12.54 2.19
N THR A 93 -35.94 11.99 1.90
CA THR A 93 -37.03 12.73 1.25
C THR A 93 -37.75 13.64 2.24
N ILE A 94 -38.46 14.65 1.73
CA ILE A 94 -39.24 15.60 2.56
C ILE A 94 -40.21 14.85 3.50
N LYS A 95 -40.88 13.81 3.00
CA LYS A 95 -41.83 13.01 3.81
C LYS A 95 -41.13 12.26 4.94
N GLU A 96 -39.91 11.77 4.69
CA GLU A 96 -39.10 11.08 5.70
C GLU A 96 -38.61 12.05 6.79
N MET A 97 -38.28 13.31 6.44
CA MET A 97 -37.82 14.34 7.37
C MET A 97 -38.87 14.80 8.39
N VAL A 98 -40.15 14.77 8.03
CA VAL A 98 -41.26 15.28 8.89
C VAL A 98 -41.56 14.35 10.06
N SER A 99 -41.16 13.07 9.98
CA SER A 99 -41.28 12.14 11.11
C SER A 99 -40.24 12.46 12.19
N ILE A 100 -40.68 12.82 13.40
CA ILE A 100 -39.79 13.14 14.55
C ILE A 100 -38.76 12.03 14.79
N ARG A 101 -39.17 10.75 14.70
CA ARG A 101 -38.29 9.60 14.87
C ARG A 101 -37.18 9.56 13.81
N ASN A 102 -37.52 9.88 12.55
CA ASN A 102 -36.55 9.90 11.46
C ASN A 102 -35.64 11.12 11.54
N ALA A 103 -36.16 12.28 11.95
CA ALA A 103 -35.36 13.48 12.17
C ALA A 103 -34.22 13.21 13.16
N ILE A 104 -34.49 12.50 14.27
CA ILE A 104 -33.46 12.11 15.25
C ILE A 104 -32.37 11.23 14.59
N LYS A 105 -32.76 10.25 13.77
CA LYS A 105 -31.81 9.38 13.04
C LYS A 105 -30.97 10.13 12.01
N ILE A 106 -31.56 11.09 11.31
CA ILE A 106 -30.88 11.92 10.31
C ILE A 106 -29.84 12.83 10.97
N LEU A 107 -30.15 13.35 12.16
CA LEU A 107 -29.28 14.25 12.91
C LEU A 107 -28.11 13.53 13.60
N SER A 108 -28.25 12.25 13.91
CA SER A 108 -27.23 11.47 14.62
C SER A 108 -27.08 10.09 14.02
N ASP A 109 -25.86 9.76 13.57
CA ASP A 109 -25.48 8.49 12.96
C ASP A 109 -24.60 7.62 13.87
N SER A 110 -24.33 8.07 15.10
CA SER A 110 -23.41 7.43 16.05
C SER A 110 -23.81 6.00 16.44
N ASP A 111 -25.08 5.63 16.29
CA ASP A 111 -25.59 4.29 16.59
C ASP A 111 -25.26 3.26 15.50
N VAL A 112 -24.89 3.71 14.29
CA VAL A 112 -24.69 2.86 13.11
C VAL A 112 -23.35 3.06 12.42
N VAL A 113 -22.66 4.18 12.62
CA VAL A 113 -21.32 4.40 12.08
C VAL A 113 -20.30 3.55 12.83
N ILE A 114 -19.51 2.79 12.07
CA ILE A 114 -18.35 2.03 12.56
C ILE A 114 -17.12 2.94 12.61
N SER A 115 -16.84 3.60 11.49
CA SER A 115 -15.65 4.43 11.33
C SER A 115 -15.83 5.43 10.19
N LYS A 116 -14.92 6.40 10.10
CA LYS A 116 -14.88 7.41 9.04
C LYS A 116 -13.44 7.61 8.55
N ARG A 117 -13.29 8.19 7.35
CA ARG A 117 -12.03 8.67 6.79
C ARG A 117 -10.95 7.58 6.72
N GLU A 118 -9.75 7.86 7.21
CA GLU A 118 -8.60 6.96 7.19
C GLU A 118 -8.89 5.61 7.83
N GLU A 119 -9.68 5.59 8.91
CA GLU A 119 -10.03 4.34 9.59
C GLU A 119 -10.89 3.44 8.69
N SER A 120 -11.87 4.01 7.95
CA SER A 120 -12.65 3.26 6.96
C SER A 120 -11.78 2.68 5.85
N VAL A 121 -10.82 3.47 5.34
CA VAL A 121 -9.89 3.02 4.29
C VAL A 121 -9.02 1.88 4.80
N ASN A 122 -8.52 1.97 6.04
CA ASN A 122 -7.72 0.92 6.65
C ASN A 122 -8.51 -0.36 6.92
N THR A 123 -9.79 -0.25 7.30
CA THR A 123 -10.69 -1.40 7.43
C THR A 123 -10.85 -2.10 6.08
N ILE A 124 -11.15 -1.37 5.01
CA ILE A 124 -11.31 -1.96 3.67
C ILE A 124 -9.98 -2.55 3.16
N ARG A 125 -8.86 -1.84 3.37
CA ARG A 125 -7.52 -2.33 3.02
C ARG A 125 -7.24 -3.67 3.69
N LYS A 126 -7.47 -3.76 5.00
CA LYS A 126 -7.27 -4.99 5.78
C LYS A 126 -8.17 -6.11 5.28
N GLU A 127 -9.47 -5.85 5.17
CA GLU A 127 -10.44 -6.84 4.68
C GLU A 127 -10.12 -7.34 3.27
N SER A 128 -9.56 -6.49 2.40
CA SER A 128 -9.14 -6.89 1.05
C SER A 128 -7.89 -7.76 1.06
N ILE A 129 -6.94 -7.50 1.97
CA ILE A 129 -5.72 -8.31 2.13
C ILE A 129 -6.04 -9.65 2.78
N ASP A 130 -6.96 -9.69 3.75
CA ASP A 130 -7.36 -10.91 4.46
C ASP A 130 -7.99 -11.96 3.52
N LEU A 131 -8.42 -11.57 2.31
CA LEU A 131 -8.93 -12.47 1.26
C LEU A 131 -7.82 -13.12 0.42
N LEU A 132 -6.58 -12.65 0.53
CA LEU A 132 -5.47 -13.12 -0.27
C LEU A 132 -4.80 -14.31 0.41
N ASP A 133 -4.54 -15.37 -0.34
CA ASP A 133 -3.63 -16.42 0.11
C ASP A 133 -2.18 -15.96 -0.12
N LEU A 134 -1.52 -15.61 0.99
CA LEU A 134 -0.14 -15.13 1.01
C LEU A 134 0.82 -16.19 1.56
N SER A 135 0.36 -17.43 1.71
CA SER A 135 1.25 -18.55 2.01
C SER A 135 2.18 -18.78 0.82
N PHE A 136 3.44 -19.13 1.09
CA PHE A 136 4.43 -19.37 0.07
C PHE A 136 5.38 -20.49 0.47
N THR A 137 6.01 -21.05 -0.56
CA THR A 137 7.05 -22.07 -0.45
C THR A 137 8.38 -21.50 -0.93
N LYS A 138 9.45 -22.27 -0.72
CA LYS A 138 10.76 -21.92 -1.30
C LYS A 138 10.72 -21.83 -2.83
N SER A 139 9.92 -22.67 -3.50
CA SER A 139 9.82 -22.68 -4.95
C SER A 139 9.23 -21.38 -5.51
N ASP A 140 8.28 -20.78 -4.78
CA ASP A 140 7.72 -19.47 -5.14
C ASP A 140 8.80 -18.38 -5.09
N LEU A 141 9.69 -18.43 -4.11
CA LEU A 141 10.81 -17.47 -4.00
C LEU A 141 11.86 -17.68 -5.10
N GLU A 142 12.16 -18.93 -5.45
CA GLU A 142 13.04 -19.28 -6.58
C GLU A 142 12.45 -18.79 -7.91
N GLN A 143 11.12 -18.80 -8.06
CA GLN A 143 10.47 -18.22 -9.23
C GLN A 143 10.69 -16.72 -9.32
N ILE A 144 10.47 -15.97 -8.23
CA ILE A 144 10.67 -14.50 -8.20
C ILE A 144 12.14 -14.15 -8.48
N GLU A 145 13.08 -14.87 -7.89
CA GLU A 145 14.51 -14.71 -8.17
C GLU A 145 14.82 -14.92 -9.66
N ARG A 146 14.40 -16.04 -10.25
CA ARG A 146 14.68 -16.35 -11.66
C ARG A 146 14.09 -15.31 -12.61
N GLU A 147 12.86 -14.87 -12.35
CA GLU A 147 12.20 -13.83 -13.16
C GLU A 147 12.90 -12.47 -13.04
N GLY A 148 13.34 -12.11 -11.84
CA GLY A 148 14.13 -10.89 -11.59
C GLY A 148 15.48 -10.91 -12.30
N SER A 149 16.24 -12.00 -12.14
CA SER A 149 17.54 -12.17 -12.79
C SER A 149 17.41 -12.17 -14.31
N ALA A 150 16.44 -12.91 -14.87
CA ALA A 150 16.19 -12.91 -16.30
C ALA A 150 15.77 -11.52 -16.81
N SER A 151 14.97 -10.77 -16.04
CA SER A 151 14.60 -9.39 -16.42
C SER A 151 15.82 -8.47 -16.45
N LEU A 152 16.75 -8.63 -15.50
CA LEU A 152 17.99 -7.86 -15.45
C LEU A 152 18.89 -8.19 -16.64
N GLU A 153 19.08 -9.48 -16.96
CA GLU A 153 19.85 -9.94 -18.13
C GLU A 153 19.31 -9.37 -19.46
N ASN A 154 17.98 -9.29 -19.58
CA ASN A 154 17.31 -8.81 -20.79
C ASN A 154 17.07 -7.30 -20.80
N ALA A 155 17.61 -6.55 -19.83
CA ALA A 155 17.39 -5.11 -19.65
C ALA A 155 15.89 -4.71 -19.61
N TYR A 156 15.05 -5.59 -19.06
CA TYR A 156 13.63 -5.35 -18.89
C TYR A 156 13.34 -4.72 -17.52
N ALA A 157 13.43 -3.39 -17.48
CA ALA A 157 13.38 -2.62 -16.24
C ALA A 157 12.10 -2.82 -15.41
N ASP A 158 10.94 -3.01 -16.06
CA ASP A 158 9.68 -3.24 -15.36
C ASP A 158 9.70 -4.58 -14.62
N GLY A 159 10.25 -5.64 -15.24
CA GLY A 159 10.38 -6.96 -14.61
C GLY A 159 11.37 -7.00 -13.45
N VAL A 160 12.46 -6.23 -13.54
CA VAL A 160 13.39 -6.02 -12.42
C VAL A 160 12.68 -5.32 -11.27
N THR A 161 12.01 -4.20 -11.56
CA THR A 161 11.30 -3.39 -10.55
C THR A 161 10.18 -4.18 -9.87
N GLU A 162 9.43 -4.97 -10.64
CA GLU A 162 8.40 -5.86 -10.12
C GLU A 162 8.99 -6.87 -9.13
N SER A 163 10.03 -7.60 -9.54
CA SER A 163 10.68 -8.62 -8.70
C SER A 163 11.28 -8.02 -7.43
N LEU A 164 11.89 -6.84 -7.53
CA LEU A 164 12.39 -6.09 -6.38
C LEU A 164 11.26 -5.65 -5.45
N SER A 165 10.12 -5.20 -5.99
CA SER A 165 8.96 -4.80 -5.17
C SER A 165 8.37 -5.98 -4.36
N LEU A 166 8.39 -7.19 -4.93
CA LEU A 166 7.96 -8.42 -4.25
C LEU A 166 8.88 -8.74 -3.08
N PHE A 167 10.20 -8.74 -3.30
CA PHE A 167 11.16 -8.96 -2.22
C PHE A 167 11.12 -7.85 -1.17
N ALA A 168 10.92 -6.60 -1.58
CA ALA A 168 10.76 -5.48 -0.66
C ALA A 168 9.55 -5.68 0.28
N GLU A 169 8.41 -6.10 -0.26
CA GLU A 169 7.22 -6.36 0.54
C GLU A 169 7.44 -7.49 1.56
N LEU A 170 8.14 -8.56 1.18
CA LEU A 170 8.45 -9.69 2.08
C LEU A 170 9.45 -9.30 3.17
N LEU A 171 10.50 -8.56 2.80
CA LEU A 171 11.54 -8.14 3.73
C LEU A 171 11.10 -6.95 4.59
N GLY A 172 10.04 -6.23 4.20
CA GLY A 172 9.64 -4.98 4.84
C GLY A 172 10.61 -3.85 4.51
N PHE A 173 11.13 -3.84 3.28
CA PHE A 173 11.91 -2.72 2.76
C PHE A 173 10.98 -1.59 2.34
N SER A 174 11.51 -0.38 2.39
CA SER A 174 10.81 0.85 2.07
C SER A 174 11.65 1.70 1.12
N PRO A 175 11.02 2.62 0.37
CA PRO A 175 11.76 3.62 -0.41
C PRO A 175 12.69 4.46 0.48
N PRO A 176 13.79 5.00 -0.08
CA PRO A 176 14.74 5.79 0.68
C PRO A 176 14.08 7.07 1.23
N PRO A 177 14.44 7.51 2.44
CA PRO A 177 14.11 8.86 2.89
C PRO A 177 14.87 9.88 2.03
N LYS A 178 14.44 11.15 2.06
CA LYS A 178 14.92 12.22 1.17
C LYS A 178 16.45 12.32 1.09
N ALA A 179 17.16 12.08 2.19
CA ALA A 179 18.63 12.15 2.24
C ALA A 179 19.35 11.09 1.38
N PHE A 180 18.69 9.96 1.11
CA PHE A 180 19.23 8.83 0.34
C PHE A 180 18.64 8.75 -1.07
N LYS A 181 17.74 9.66 -1.44
CA LYS A 181 17.09 9.65 -2.75
C LYS A 181 18.08 10.13 -3.82
N ILE A 182 18.29 9.29 -4.84
CA ILE A 182 19.12 9.60 -6.00
C ILE A 182 18.24 9.53 -7.25
N ARG A 183 18.47 10.43 -8.22
CA ARG A 183 17.68 10.47 -9.45
C ARG A 183 18.00 9.24 -10.31
N HIS A 184 17.01 8.76 -11.04
CA HIS A 184 17.14 7.63 -11.97
C HIS A 184 17.59 6.31 -11.33
N CYS A 185 17.44 6.19 -10.01
CA CYS A 185 17.68 4.95 -9.27
C CYS A 185 16.42 4.57 -8.50
N GLU A 186 16.04 3.30 -8.60
CA GLU A 186 15.10 2.68 -7.68
C GLU A 186 15.88 2.13 -6.50
N ILE A 187 15.57 2.61 -5.29
CA ILE A 187 16.31 2.27 -4.09
C ILE A 187 15.32 1.74 -3.06
N MET A 188 15.71 0.69 -2.35
CA MET A 188 14.89 0.12 -1.28
C MET A 188 15.78 -0.47 -0.19
N GLY A 189 15.30 -0.38 1.04
CA GLY A 189 16.02 -0.90 2.19
C GLY A 189 15.21 -0.79 3.46
N HIS A 190 15.75 -1.36 4.53
CA HIS A 190 15.12 -1.25 5.83
C HIS A 190 15.42 0.12 6.46
N LEU A 191 14.37 0.82 6.91
CA LEU A 191 14.48 2.15 7.50
C LEU A 191 14.22 2.09 9.01
N THR A 192 15.18 2.54 9.81
CA THR A 192 15.06 2.63 11.27
C THR A 192 15.34 4.06 11.71
N LYS A 193 14.48 4.63 12.56
CA LYS A 193 14.73 5.92 13.20
C LYS A 193 15.27 5.69 14.61
N LYS A 194 16.48 6.18 14.89
CA LYS A 194 17.06 6.14 16.25
C LYS A 194 16.39 7.19 17.15
N ALA A 195 16.55 7.01 18.46
CA ALA A 195 16.10 7.99 19.47
C ALA A 195 16.70 9.39 19.26
N SER A 196 17.91 9.47 18.69
CA SER A 196 18.57 10.72 18.30
C SER A 196 17.91 11.46 17.13
N GLY A 197 16.90 10.86 16.49
CA GLY A 197 16.31 11.35 15.25
C GLY A 197 17.11 10.97 13.99
N GLU A 198 18.28 10.34 14.14
CA GLU A 198 19.05 9.81 13.01
C GLU A 198 18.26 8.72 12.28
N MET A 199 18.21 8.82 10.96
CA MET A 199 17.67 7.77 10.10
C MET A 199 18.81 6.83 9.71
N VAL A 200 18.62 5.55 9.96
CA VAL A 200 19.52 4.48 9.52
C VAL A 200 18.82 3.67 8.45
N PHE A 201 19.51 3.49 7.32
CA PHE A 201 18.95 2.82 6.15
C PHE A 201 19.86 1.67 5.72
N GLY A 202 19.33 0.45 5.66
CA GLY A 202 20.03 -0.71 5.13
C GLY A 202 19.63 -2.05 5.77
N PRO A 203 19.99 -3.20 5.16
CA PRO A 203 20.70 -3.33 3.88
C PRO A 203 19.91 -2.69 2.73
N THR A 204 20.61 -2.18 1.72
CA THR A 204 20.04 -1.37 0.64
C THR A 204 20.28 -2.00 -0.71
N VAL A 205 19.22 -2.15 -1.50
CA VAL A 205 19.29 -2.50 -2.92
C VAL A 205 19.12 -1.23 -3.75
N ILE A 206 19.97 -1.07 -4.75
CA ILE A 206 19.99 0.04 -5.69
C ILE A 206 19.90 -0.53 -7.10
N TYR A 207 18.86 -0.17 -7.82
CA TYR A 207 18.72 -0.46 -9.24
C TYR A 207 18.86 0.82 -10.05
N SER A 208 19.87 0.89 -10.90
CA SER A 208 20.08 2.01 -11.83
C SER A 208 19.28 1.79 -13.10
N LEU A 209 18.28 2.63 -13.34
CA LEU A 209 17.48 2.59 -14.57
C LEU A 209 18.29 3.00 -15.80
N ALA A 210 19.31 3.85 -15.61
CA ALA A 210 20.12 4.37 -16.71
C ALA A 210 21.14 3.35 -17.24
N TYR A 211 21.66 2.52 -16.34
CA TYR A 211 22.73 1.56 -16.66
C TYR A 211 22.26 0.10 -16.63
N ASN A 212 21.02 -0.15 -16.19
CA ASN A 212 20.49 -1.49 -15.96
C ASN A 212 21.41 -2.31 -15.01
N THR A 213 21.91 -1.66 -13.95
CA THR A 213 22.81 -2.27 -12.98
C THR A 213 22.12 -2.41 -11.63
N LEU A 214 22.36 -3.53 -10.95
CA LEU A 214 21.76 -3.84 -9.66
C LEU A 214 22.86 -4.02 -8.61
N LYS A 215 22.77 -3.27 -7.50
CA LYS A 215 23.80 -3.26 -6.46
C LYS A 215 23.20 -3.46 -5.08
N LEU A 216 23.98 -4.10 -4.21
CA LEU A 216 23.65 -4.30 -2.81
C LEU A 216 24.69 -3.62 -1.92
N ILE A 217 24.20 -2.85 -0.95
CA ILE A 217 24.97 -2.37 0.19
C ILE A 217 24.43 -3.08 1.43
N GLU A 218 25.15 -4.09 1.92
CA GLU A 218 24.71 -4.85 3.12
C GLU A 218 24.78 -4.01 4.40
N LYS A 219 25.66 -3.00 4.43
CA LYS A 219 25.85 -2.12 5.59
C LYS A 219 24.64 -1.22 5.80
N LYS A 220 24.32 -0.99 7.08
CA LYS A 220 23.38 0.04 7.50
C LYS A 220 24.08 1.40 7.51
N ILE A 221 23.49 2.38 6.84
CA ILE A 221 24.06 3.72 6.70
C ILE A 221 23.26 4.73 7.50
N GLY A 222 23.95 5.46 8.37
CA GLY A 222 23.37 6.53 9.18
C GLY A 222 23.35 7.87 8.43
N SER A 223 22.22 8.57 8.47
CA SER A 223 22.05 9.86 7.78
C SER A 223 22.95 10.98 8.32
N PHE A 224 23.49 10.84 9.53
CA PHE A 224 24.36 11.84 10.15
C PHE A 224 25.85 11.56 9.94
N ASP A 225 26.20 10.33 9.55
CA ASP A 225 27.57 9.97 9.22
C ASP A 225 27.91 10.41 7.80
N LYS A 226 28.58 11.56 7.69
CA LYS A 226 29.00 12.11 6.40
C LYS A 226 29.88 11.15 5.59
N GLY A 227 30.72 10.35 6.25
CA GLY A 227 31.58 9.38 5.58
C GLY A 227 30.78 8.23 4.99
N GLN A 228 29.81 7.70 5.72
CA GLN A 228 28.93 6.65 5.20
C GLN A 228 27.98 7.18 4.11
N MET A 229 27.50 8.42 4.22
CA MET A 229 26.69 9.06 3.19
C MET A 229 27.48 9.32 1.90
N GLU A 230 28.77 9.67 2.02
CA GLU A 230 29.65 9.82 0.87
C GLU A 230 29.91 8.46 0.21
N TYR A 231 30.21 7.43 1.00
CA TYR A 231 30.33 6.05 0.52
C TYR A 231 29.06 5.59 -0.22
N PHE A 232 27.88 5.85 0.34
CA PHE A 232 26.60 5.53 -0.30
C PHE A 232 26.50 6.13 -1.71
N LYS A 233 26.79 7.43 -1.84
CA LYS A 233 26.76 8.12 -3.14
C LYS A 233 27.78 7.53 -4.11
N GLN A 234 28.99 7.24 -3.64
CA GLN A 234 30.04 6.67 -4.50
C GLN A 234 29.68 5.29 -5.05
N VAL A 235 29.02 4.44 -4.25
CA VAL A 235 28.52 3.13 -4.73
C VAL A 235 27.46 3.32 -5.82
N VAL A 236 26.53 4.26 -5.62
CA VAL A 236 25.45 4.54 -6.58
C VAL A 236 25.98 5.17 -7.86
N GLU A 237 26.97 6.05 -7.77
CA GLU A 237 27.65 6.68 -8.92
C GLU A 237 28.64 5.75 -9.64
N GLU A 238 28.69 4.47 -9.27
CA GLU A 238 29.59 3.46 -9.86
C GLU A 238 31.09 3.75 -9.68
N LYS A 239 31.45 4.57 -8.69
CA LYS A 239 32.84 4.95 -8.40
C LYS A 239 33.54 3.96 -7.45
N GLN A 240 32.90 2.87 -7.08
CA GLN A 240 33.38 1.86 -6.12
C GLN A 240 32.99 0.44 -6.58
N GLU A 241 33.96 -0.47 -6.59
CA GLU A 241 33.83 -1.89 -7.00
C GLU A 241 33.31 -2.83 -5.89
N ASN A 242 33.22 -2.36 -4.63
CA ASN A 242 32.96 -3.20 -3.45
C ASN A 242 31.48 -3.58 -3.20
N SER A 243 30.62 -3.55 -4.22
CA SER A 243 29.26 -4.11 -4.15
C SER A 243 29.26 -5.53 -4.69
N LYS A 244 28.45 -6.43 -4.12
CA LYS A 244 28.22 -7.76 -4.73
C LYS A 244 27.77 -7.59 -6.18
N GLU A 245 28.20 -8.51 -7.05
CA GLU A 245 27.89 -8.50 -8.49
C GLU A 245 26.38 -8.56 -8.74
N GLU A 246 25.97 -8.07 -9.91
CA GLU A 246 24.58 -7.78 -10.30
C GLU A 246 23.63 -8.98 -10.17
N PHE A 247 24.15 -10.19 -10.35
CA PHE A 247 23.41 -11.46 -10.29
C PHE A 247 23.18 -11.98 -8.85
N ASP A 248 24.05 -11.62 -7.91
CA ASP A 248 23.99 -12.10 -6.54
C ASP A 248 22.91 -11.39 -5.71
N VAL A 249 22.37 -10.27 -6.20
CA VAL A 249 21.41 -9.46 -5.43
C VAL A 249 20.07 -10.17 -5.28
N PHE A 250 19.52 -10.77 -6.34
CA PHE A 250 18.26 -11.52 -6.24
C PHE A 250 18.41 -12.78 -5.39
N GLN A 251 19.55 -13.47 -5.52
CA GLN A 251 19.88 -14.60 -4.66
C GLN A 251 19.94 -14.16 -3.18
N TYR A 252 20.63 -13.06 -2.89
CA TYR A 252 20.70 -12.49 -1.55
C TYR A 252 19.31 -12.16 -0.98
N LEU A 253 18.44 -11.55 -1.78
CA LEU A 253 17.07 -11.20 -1.37
C LEU A 253 16.24 -12.45 -1.06
N LYS A 254 16.33 -13.47 -1.91
CA LYS A 254 15.71 -14.79 -1.66
C LYS A 254 16.21 -15.40 -0.36
N GLU A 255 17.52 -15.47 -0.16
CA GLU A 255 18.12 -16.03 1.06
C GLU A 255 17.72 -15.25 2.31
N ALA A 256 17.63 -13.92 2.22
CA ALA A 256 17.16 -13.08 3.33
C ALA A 256 15.69 -13.34 3.68
N VAL A 257 14.82 -13.60 2.69
CA VAL A 257 13.43 -13.98 2.95
C VAL A 257 13.36 -15.36 3.60
N ILE A 258 14.12 -16.33 3.11
CA ILE A 258 14.21 -17.67 3.71
C ILE A 258 14.61 -17.54 5.18
N GLN A 259 15.74 -16.89 5.48
CA GLN A 259 16.22 -16.72 6.85
C GLN A 259 15.21 -16.02 7.78
N LYS A 260 14.34 -15.17 7.24
CA LYS A 260 13.33 -14.44 8.02
C LYS A 260 12.09 -15.27 8.33
N PHE A 261 11.70 -16.21 7.46
CA PHE A 261 10.39 -16.87 7.53
C PHE A 261 10.39 -18.40 7.45
N LEU A 262 11.48 -19.04 6.99
CA LEU A 262 11.59 -20.49 6.75
C LEU A 262 12.78 -21.08 7.51
#